data_AF-A0A1M6VKB7-F1
#
_entry.id   AF-A0A1M6VKB7-F1
#
_cell.length_a   1.000
_cell.length_b   1.000
_cell.length_c   1.000
_cell.angle_alpha   90.00
_cell.angle_beta   90.00
_cell.angle_gamma   90.00
#
_symmetry.space_group_name_H-M   'P 1'
#
loop_
_entity.id
_entity.type
_entity.pdbx_description
1 polymer ?
#
loop_
_entity_poly.entity_id
_entity_poly.type
_entity_poly.pdbx_seq_one_letter_code
_entity_poly.pdbx_strand_id
1 'polypeptide(L)'
;MNRRIQILSILFLGVSQIAFSQIKEEKLILNKKREPEVKKIEKKKTSVETIKNYPPEEKSQNPVKYTITDVPAVSDFKTSTIQGQDVTPKFEGTAQNNYIQFGMGNYGKILGDMNVSKTLQNKLEVGVDAHFLSTLGLKKEYAWDSKQSAATIGAFLNSYGEKGKFNLNAEYGLTNNNYYGIYALEPAANIDLDQRVNQFKVNGYYDFYSNEILNDVRVKSSFLKDHFDAQENQVSILANLSKHGVDVGKSGIVLNADLGVGLEAVKSEFDIRDKNSSNFVNTSLTPKVTFRKGDSYLMVGSSFSFLNAKNNNALMAEQMKNNKAYWFPQAEFQFAAAKEFKFYGGVDGGLKLNTYSDLLQQNPFVLSDQTLKPTETKYHFYVGLRGDIDETFKYDFSAGFGKMRDIMFFKANGLFDNRYTLERSAYNYANTFSATYDDGNVSDIKGSVQYFPLENLIVDADVRFTKYNLKNYENIYNVPLLNASIGAKYTMLDKKLLLGFKGIFASDRTTNSFAIEGVGSPMMFQSTENTNDKVGGYADLNLSAEYKIHKNFSIFALGNNLFNSNYQMYKGYKVLGAQILGGVKITF
;
A
#
# COMPACT_ATOMS: atom_id res chain seq x y z
N MET A 1 19.47 21.76 -39.83
CA MET A 1 18.12 22.01 -39.30
C MET A 1 17.13 21.23 -40.16
N ASN A 2 16.16 20.54 -39.56
CA ASN A 2 15.10 19.74 -40.20
C ASN A 2 15.46 18.38 -40.83
N ARG A 3 15.53 17.35 -39.98
CA ARG A 3 15.06 15.97 -40.28
C ARG A 3 14.89 15.05 -39.06
N ARG A 4 15.16 15.54 -37.83
CA ARG A 4 15.06 14.75 -36.59
C ARG A 4 13.76 14.92 -35.78
N ILE A 5 12.82 15.76 -36.22
CA ILE A 5 11.57 16.02 -35.46
C ILE A 5 10.39 15.13 -35.92
N GLN A 6 10.47 14.50 -37.10
CA GLN A 6 9.36 13.69 -37.62
C GLN A 6 9.28 12.26 -37.04
N ILE A 7 10.33 11.73 -36.43
CA ILE A 7 10.33 10.35 -35.89
C ILE A 7 9.71 10.29 -34.47
N LEU A 8 9.74 11.40 -33.70
CA LEU A 8 9.07 11.48 -32.40
C LEU A 8 7.56 11.73 -32.50
N SER A 9 7.06 12.21 -33.64
CA SER A 9 5.62 12.43 -33.85
C SER A 9 4.87 11.14 -34.19
N ILE A 10 5.56 10.12 -34.70
CA ILE A 10 4.94 8.86 -35.13
C ILE A 10 4.72 7.89 -33.96
N LEU A 11 5.47 8.01 -32.85
CA LEU A 11 5.24 7.18 -31.66
C LEU A 11 4.05 7.64 -30.79
N PHE A 12 3.54 8.87 -30.98
CA PHE A 12 2.44 9.44 -30.19
C PHE A 12 1.06 9.41 -30.87
N LEU A 13 0.97 8.91 -32.12
CA LEU A 13 -0.28 8.88 -32.91
C LEU A 13 -1.07 7.55 -32.82
N GLY A 14 -0.66 6.61 -31.96
CA GLY A 14 -1.27 5.28 -31.88
C GLY A 14 -2.45 5.10 -30.91
N VAL A 15 -2.85 6.11 -30.11
CA VAL A 15 -3.84 5.91 -29.02
C VAL A 15 -5.02 6.91 -29.04
N SER A 16 -5.14 7.81 -30.02
CA SER A 16 -6.25 8.79 -30.06
C SER A 16 -7.25 8.53 -31.18
N GLN A 17 -8.02 7.45 -31.07
CA GLN A 17 -9.33 7.38 -31.74
C GLN A 17 -10.35 6.76 -30.78
N ILE A 18 -11.13 7.62 -30.11
CA ILE A 18 -12.59 7.54 -29.96
C ILE A 18 -13.07 8.93 -29.47
N ALA A 19 -13.86 9.58 -30.35
CA ALA A 19 -14.90 10.58 -30.12
C ALA A 19 -14.60 11.87 -29.31
N PHE A 20 -14.28 12.96 -30.03
CA PHE A 20 -14.65 14.33 -29.63
C PHE A 20 -15.90 14.76 -30.40
N SER A 21 -16.97 15.11 -29.67
CA SER A 21 -18.12 15.84 -30.21
C SER A 21 -17.99 17.32 -29.88
N GLN A 22 -17.84 18.09 -30.96
CA GLN A 22 -18.15 19.51 -31.20
C GLN A 22 -19.02 20.23 -30.15
N ILE A 23 -18.50 21.36 -29.62
CA ILE A 23 -19.27 22.62 -29.47
C ILE A 23 -18.36 23.78 -29.89
N LYS A 24 -18.88 24.61 -30.80
CA LYS A 24 -18.27 25.79 -31.41
C LYS A 24 -18.54 27.05 -30.56
N GLU A 25 -17.48 27.87 -30.47
CA GLU A 25 -17.39 29.34 -30.42
C GLU A 25 -18.23 30.16 -29.42
N GLU A 26 -17.54 30.99 -28.63
CA GLU A 26 -17.55 32.45 -28.85
C GLU A 26 -16.28 33.13 -28.31
N LYS A 27 -15.67 33.97 -29.16
CA LYS A 27 -14.51 34.84 -28.85
C LYS A 27 -15.01 36.14 -28.23
N LEU A 28 -14.36 36.60 -27.17
CA LEU A 28 -14.37 38.02 -26.80
C LEU A 28 -12.94 38.50 -26.52
N ILE A 29 -12.41 39.23 -27.48
CA ILE A 29 -11.11 39.92 -27.40
C ILE A 29 -11.38 41.27 -26.74
N LEU A 30 -10.77 41.56 -25.60
CA LEU A 30 -10.66 42.92 -25.10
C LEU A 30 -9.19 43.28 -24.83
N ASN A 31 -8.58 43.90 -25.84
CA ASN A 31 -7.35 44.66 -25.71
C ASN A 31 -7.65 45.98 -25.00
N LYS A 32 -7.00 46.26 -23.86
CA LYS A 32 -6.80 47.64 -23.41
C LYS A 32 -5.45 47.80 -22.70
N LYS A 33 -4.49 48.27 -23.50
CA LYS A 33 -3.18 48.78 -23.07
C LYS A 33 -3.37 50.26 -22.69
N ARG A 34 -2.97 50.67 -21.48
CA ARG A 34 -2.65 52.08 -21.13
C ARG A 34 -1.84 52.14 -19.82
N GLU A 35 -0.57 52.49 -19.97
CA GLU A 35 0.23 53.31 -19.05
C GLU A 35 0.64 54.58 -19.84
N PRO A 36 1.17 55.67 -19.25
CA PRO A 36 1.32 56.07 -17.83
C PRO A 36 0.88 57.55 -17.56
N GLU A 37 0.88 58.01 -16.30
CA GLU A 37 1.68 59.16 -15.82
C GLU A 37 1.40 59.55 -14.34
N VAL A 38 2.47 60.06 -13.72
CA VAL A 38 2.69 60.27 -12.29
C VAL A 38 2.31 61.70 -11.87
N LYS A 39 1.72 61.89 -10.68
CA LYS A 39 1.79 63.16 -9.95
C LYS A 39 2.35 62.95 -8.54
N LYS A 40 3.52 63.56 -8.30
CA LYS A 40 4.16 63.78 -7.01
C LYS A 40 3.24 64.52 -6.05
N ILE A 41 3.18 64.08 -4.80
CA ILE A 41 2.83 64.93 -3.66
C ILE A 41 3.87 64.68 -2.56
N GLU A 42 4.72 65.69 -2.34
CA GLU A 42 5.59 65.80 -1.18
C GLU A 42 4.78 66.30 0.02
N LYS A 43 4.90 65.65 1.19
CA LYS A 43 4.67 66.33 2.48
C LYS A 43 5.67 65.88 3.56
N LYS A 44 6.53 66.85 3.90
CA LYS A 44 7.22 67.17 5.16
C LYS A 44 7.67 66.04 6.09
N LYS A 45 8.99 65.87 6.15
CA LYS A 45 9.74 65.26 7.26
C LYS A 45 9.60 66.12 8.52
N THR A 46 9.16 65.51 9.61
CA THR A 46 9.37 66.04 10.97
C THR A 46 10.29 65.05 11.68
N SER A 47 11.56 65.40 11.81
CA SER A 47 12.55 64.63 12.55
C SER A 47 12.44 64.97 14.03
N VAL A 48 12.08 63.99 14.85
CA VAL A 48 12.29 64.02 16.30
C VAL A 48 13.43 63.05 16.58
N GLU A 49 14.54 63.55 17.10
CA GLU A 49 15.65 62.72 17.55
C GLU A 49 15.26 61.98 18.83
N THR A 50 14.99 60.68 18.72
CA THR A 50 14.95 59.80 19.88
C THR A 50 16.35 59.26 20.14
N ILE A 51 17.03 59.79 21.15
CA ILE A 51 18.24 59.20 21.71
C ILE A 51 17.85 57.89 22.39
N LYS A 52 18.08 56.76 21.72
CA LYS A 52 17.99 55.42 22.34
C LYS A 52 19.36 55.07 22.92
N ASN A 53 19.42 55.03 24.24
CA ASN A 53 20.57 54.56 25.00
C ASN A 53 20.62 53.02 24.89
N TYR A 54 21.52 52.48 24.07
CA TYR A 54 21.73 51.04 23.94
C TYR A 54 22.64 50.53 25.08
N PRO A 55 22.34 49.40 25.73
CA PRO A 55 23.28 48.74 26.64
C PRO A 55 24.55 48.30 25.86
N PRO A 56 25.72 48.25 26.52
CA PRO A 56 26.98 47.86 25.88
C PRO A 56 26.90 46.43 25.31
N GLU A 57 27.48 46.25 24.12
CA GLU A 57 27.53 44.99 23.37
C GLU A 57 28.06 43.84 24.22
N GLU A 58 27.21 42.85 24.48
CA GLU A 58 27.64 41.55 24.98
C GLU A 58 28.49 40.86 23.90
N LYS A 59 29.64 40.35 24.34
CA LYS A 59 30.65 39.61 23.58
C LYS A 59 30.05 38.76 22.46
N SER A 60 30.44 39.09 21.23
CA SER A 60 30.37 38.30 20.00
C SER A 60 30.49 36.79 20.27
N GLN A 61 29.35 36.11 20.37
CA GLN A 61 29.29 34.66 20.17
C GLN A 61 29.57 34.43 18.68
N ASN A 62 30.63 33.70 18.39
CA ASN A 62 30.92 33.21 17.03
C ASN A 62 29.62 32.67 16.41
N PRO A 63 29.17 33.16 15.24
CA PRO A 63 28.01 32.59 14.59
C PRO A 63 28.34 31.13 14.29
N VAL A 64 27.60 30.22 14.92
CA VAL A 64 27.65 28.80 14.60
C VAL A 64 27.27 28.69 13.14
N LYS A 65 28.27 28.51 12.26
CA LYS A 65 28.03 28.21 10.86
C LYS A 65 27.49 26.79 10.79
N TYR A 66 26.18 26.66 10.72
CA TYR A 66 25.55 25.43 10.30
C TYR A 66 25.88 25.23 8.83
N THR A 67 26.81 24.32 8.52
CA THR A 67 26.92 23.78 7.17
C THR A 67 25.78 22.80 7.01
N ILE A 68 24.63 23.28 6.51
CA ILE A 68 23.54 22.39 6.14
C ILE A 68 24.02 21.64 4.90
N THR A 69 24.33 20.36 5.06
CA THR A 69 24.48 19.48 3.91
C THR A 69 23.08 19.26 3.38
N ASP A 70 22.71 20.00 2.32
CA ASP A 70 21.49 19.74 1.58
C ASP A 70 21.59 18.32 1.03
N VAL A 71 20.98 17.37 1.73
CA VAL A 71 20.66 16.06 1.17
C VAL A 71 19.39 16.31 0.37
N PRO A 72 19.45 16.45 -0.97
CA PRO A 72 18.25 16.59 -1.77
C PRO A 72 17.32 15.42 -1.45
N ALA A 73 16.08 15.73 -1.05
CA ALA A 73 15.04 14.74 -0.78
C ALA A 73 15.01 13.77 -1.96
N VAL A 74 15.40 12.52 -1.70
CA VAL A 74 15.17 11.44 -2.66
C VAL A 74 13.67 11.35 -2.73
N SER A 75 13.08 11.85 -3.82
CA SER A 75 11.64 11.89 -4.07
C SER A 75 10.88 10.93 -3.15
N ASP A 76 10.21 11.47 -2.13
CA ASP A 76 9.42 10.71 -1.16
C ASP A 76 8.24 9.98 -1.83
N PHE A 77 8.08 10.18 -3.14
CA PHE A 77 7.27 9.40 -4.06
C PHE A 77 7.68 7.93 -4.05
N LYS A 78 7.26 7.23 -3.00
CA LYS A 78 7.04 5.79 -3.08
C LYS A 78 5.81 5.61 -3.94
N THR A 79 6.00 5.01 -5.11
CA THR A 79 4.89 4.45 -5.87
C THR A 79 4.06 3.63 -4.90
N SER A 80 2.77 3.94 -4.79
CA SER A 80 1.93 3.14 -3.91
C SER A 80 1.97 1.71 -4.44
N THR A 81 2.33 0.77 -3.57
CA THR A 81 1.83 -0.58 -3.77
C THR A 81 0.34 -0.44 -3.59
N ILE A 82 -0.42 -0.44 -4.70
CA ILE A 82 -1.87 -0.60 -4.67
C ILE A 82 -2.15 -1.96 -4.02
N GLN A 83 -2.09 -2.01 -2.70
CA GLN A 83 -2.84 -2.95 -1.89
C GLN A 83 -4.21 -2.32 -1.73
N GLY A 84 -5.24 -3.15 -1.47
CA GLY A 84 -6.57 -2.65 -1.13
C GLY A 84 -6.45 -1.67 0.03
N GLN A 85 -6.38 -0.38 -0.29
CA GLN A 85 -6.28 0.66 0.71
C GLN A 85 -7.68 0.82 1.27
N ASP A 86 -7.79 0.77 2.59
CA ASP A 86 -9.03 1.13 3.27
C ASP A 86 -9.50 2.49 2.71
N VAL A 87 -10.71 2.48 2.15
CA VAL A 87 -11.32 3.63 1.45
C VAL A 87 -11.80 4.67 2.45
N THR A 88 -11.68 4.38 3.76
CA THR A 88 -11.86 5.37 4.81
C THR A 88 -10.86 6.50 4.55
N PRO A 89 -11.32 7.74 4.31
CA PRO A 89 -10.43 8.85 4.07
C PRO A 89 -9.50 9.01 5.28
N LYS A 90 -8.22 8.62 5.11
CA LYS A 90 -7.15 9.17 5.92
C LYS A 90 -7.04 10.63 5.53
N PHE A 91 -7.81 11.45 6.25
CA PHE A 91 -7.72 12.89 6.12
C PHE A 91 -6.35 13.27 6.66
N GLU A 92 -5.40 13.55 5.75
CA GLU A 92 -4.24 14.39 6.07
C GLU A 92 -4.75 15.80 6.33
N GLY A 93 -5.38 15.96 7.49
CA GLY A 93 -5.73 17.23 8.08
C GLY A 93 -4.64 17.60 9.06
N THR A 94 -3.86 18.62 8.71
CA THR A 94 -3.10 19.48 9.64
C THR A 94 -3.41 19.23 11.13
N ALA A 95 -2.48 18.58 11.84
CA ALA A 95 -2.30 18.67 13.29
C ALA A 95 -3.58 18.78 14.15
N GLN A 96 -4.62 17.99 13.88
CA GLN A 96 -5.72 17.84 14.82
C GLN A 96 -5.56 16.48 15.50
N ASN A 97 -4.86 16.53 16.62
CA ASN A 97 -4.35 15.40 17.39
C ASN A 97 -5.44 14.58 18.08
N ASN A 98 -6.68 15.08 18.18
CA ASN A 98 -7.76 14.32 18.81
C ASN A 98 -9.08 14.44 18.08
N TYR A 99 -9.68 13.30 17.75
CA TYR A 99 -11.05 13.23 17.28
C TYR A 99 -11.73 11.94 17.71
N ILE A 100 -13.06 11.97 17.70
CA ILE A 100 -13.92 10.80 17.79
C ILE A 100 -14.97 10.94 16.70
N GLN A 101 -15.16 9.88 15.91
CA GLN A 101 -16.20 9.80 14.89
C GLN A 101 -17.04 8.54 15.06
N PHE A 102 -18.32 8.69 14.77
CA PHE A 102 -19.29 7.61 14.76
C PHE A 102 -20.20 7.75 13.56
N GLY A 103 -20.49 6.64 12.90
CA GLY A 103 -21.41 6.63 11.76
C GLY A 103 -22.15 5.31 11.61
N MET A 104 -23.29 5.39 10.96
CA MET A 104 -24.16 4.23 10.67
C MET A 104 -24.64 4.31 9.23
N GLY A 105 -24.91 3.15 8.64
CA GLY A 105 -25.28 3.05 7.24
C GLY A 105 -26.19 1.88 6.92
N ASN A 106 -26.49 1.73 5.63
CA ASN A 106 -27.19 0.55 5.13
C ASN A 106 -26.34 -0.72 5.31
N TYR A 107 -26.95 -1.90 5.12
CA TYR A 107 -26.37 -3.20 5.51
C TYR A 107 -26.04 -3.33 7.00
N GLY A 108 -26.67 -2.49 7.86
CA GLY A 108 -26.35 -2.44 9.29
C GLY A 108 -24.90 -2.05 9.54
N LYS A 109 -24.31 -1.25 8.64
CA LYS A 109 -22.92 -0.82 8.75
C LYS A 109 -22.75 0.12 9.93
N ILE A 110 -21.78 -0.15 10.80
CA ILE A 110 -21.45 0.70 11.95
C ILE A 110 -19.96 1.03 11.85
N LEU A 111 -19.63 2.30 12.05
CA LEU A 111 -18.27 2.83 12.09
C LEU A 111 -18.07 3.56 13.42
N GLY A 112 -16.99 3.22 14.12
CA GLY A 112 -16.46 3.99 15.25
C GLY A 112 -14.97 4.17 15.04
N ASP A 113 -14.47 5.39 15.18
CA ASP A 113 -13.04 5.64 14.99
C ASP A 113 -12.62 6.81 15.88
N MET A 114 -11.46 6.69 16.51
CA MET A 114 -10.93 7.70 17.39
C MET A 114 -9.42 7.76 17.29
N ASN A 115 -8.89 8.95 17.48
CA ASN A 115 -7.48 9.17 17.72
C ASN A 115 -7.38 10.21 18.84
N VAL A 116 -6.54 9.96 19.83
CA VAL A 116 -6.27 10.90 20.92
C VAL A 116 -4.77 10.91 21.16
N SER A 117 -4.12 12.06 20.97
CA SER A 117 -2.70 12.25 21.24
C SER A 117 -2.42 13.52 22.04
N LYS A 118 -1.37 13.46 22.87
CA LYS A 118 -0.90 14.57 23.68
C LYS A 118 0.61 14.70 23.58
N THR A 119 1.07 15.88 23.19
CA THR A 119 2.48 16.26 23.27
C THR A 119 2.79 16.80 24.67
N LEU A 120 3.74 16.14 25.35
CA LEU A 120 4.29 16.53 26.63
C LEU A 120 5.44 17.54 26.43
N GLN A 121 5.80 18.27 27.50
CA GLN A 121 6.82 19.33 27.46
C GLN A 121 8.18 18.86 26.91
N ASN A 122 8.52 17.58 27.08
CA ASN A 122 9.80 16.99 26.66
C ASN A 122 9.83 16.59 25.18
N LYS A 123 8.99 17.19 24.31
CA LYS A 123 8.81 16.78 22.91
C LYS A 123 8.49 15.28 22.76
N LEU A 124 7.78 14.74 23.75
CA LEU A 124 7.28 13.38 23.75
C LEU A 124 5.79 13.42 23.46
N GLU A 125 5.36 12.83 22.36
CA GLU A 125 3.95 12.63 22.04
C GLU A 125 3.56 11.21 22.40
N VAL A 126 2.44 11.07 23.11
CA VAL A 126 1.81 9.78 23.38
C VAL A 126 0.39 9.83 22.85
N GLY A 127 -0.08 8.73 22.28
CA GLY A 127 -1.44 8.66 21.77
C GLY A 127 -2.01 7.26 21.71
N VAL A 128 -3.32 7.22 21.52
CA VAL A 128 -4.14 6.02 21.35
C VAL A 128 -5.00 6.22 20.12
N ASP A 129 -5.08 5.20 19.29
CA ASP A 129 -6.01 5.11 18.17
C ASP A 129 -6.92 3.90 18.36
N ALA A 130 -8.17 4.02 17.93
CA ALA A 130 -9.03 2.86 17.80
C ALA A 130 -9.94 3.00 16.58
N HIS A 131 -10.15 1.88 15.91
CA HIS A 131 -10.99 1.77 14.73
C HIS A 131 -11.93 0.58 14.88
N PHE A 132 -13.18 0.74 14.51
CA PHE A 132 -14.19 -0.31 14.51
C PHE A 132 -15.10 -0.15 13.29
N LEU A 133 -15.23 -1.21 12.52
CA LEU A 133 -16.13 -1.29 11.39
C LEU A 133 -16.87 -2.63 11.43
N SER A 134 -18.18 -2.61 11.26
CA SER A 134 -18.96 -3.84 11.14
C SER A 134 -20.05 -3.72 10.08
N THR A 135 -20.51 -4.86 9.57
CA THR A 135 -21.63 -4.99 8.64
C THR A 135 -22.40 -6.27 8.90
N LEU A 136 -23.72 -6.24 8.68
CA LEU A 136 -24.59 -7.42 8.75
C LEU A 136 -24.47 -8.33 7.52
N GLY A 137 -23.67 -7.95 6.52
CA GLY A 137 -23.41 -8.76 5.34
C GLY A 137 -24.57 -8.77 4.33
N LEU A 138 -24.54 -9.78 3.47
CA LEU A 138 -25.43 -9.98 2.33
C LEU A 138 -26.58 -10.95 2.65
N LYS A 139 -27.40 -10.64 3.66
CA LYS A 139 -28.53 -11.49 4.13
C LYS A 139 -29.59 -11.83 3.07
N LYS A 140 -29.63 -11.08 1.96
CA LYS A 140 -30.56 -11.33 0.84
C LYS A 140 -29.97 -12.25 -0.24
N GLU A 141 -28.64 -12.40 -0.28
CA GLU A 141 -27.94 -13.19 -1.30
C GLU A 141 -27.53 -14.58 -0.78
N TYR A 142 -27.28 -14.70 0.52
CA TYR A 142 -26.87 -15.94 1.16
C TYR A 142 -27.85 -16.33 2.27
N ALA A 143 -28.20 -17.61 2.34
CA ALA A 143 -29.04 -18.16 3.41
C ALA A 143 -28.29 -18.32 4.74
N TRP A 144 -26.96 -18.24 4.71
CA TRP A 144 -26.05 -18.34 5.85
C TRP A 144 -25.39 -16.98 6.19
N ASP A 145 -24.66 -16.94 7.30
CA ASP A 145 -24.10 -15.69 7.82
C ASP A 145 -22.92 -15.19 6.98
N SER A 146 -23.00 -13.93 6.53
CA SER A 146 -21.95 -13.20 5.78
C SER A 146 -21.53 -11.91 6.50
N LYS A 147 -21.76 -11.82 7.81
CA LYS A 147 -21.28 -10.72 8.65
C LYS A 147 -19.76 -10.59 8.56
N GLN A 148 -19.32 -9.35 8.70
CA GLN A 148 -17.91 -9.01 8.79
C GLN A 148 -17.73 -7.90 9.82
N SER A 149 -16.63 -7.94 10.54
CA SER A 149 -16.23 -6.86 11.44
C SER A 149 -14.72 -6.78 11.59
N ALA A 150 -14.18 -5.58 11.72
CA ALA A 150 -12.80 -5.34 12.07
C ALA A 150 -12.75 -4.33 13.23
N ALA A 151 -11.88 -4.60 14.20
CA ALA A 151 -11.61 -3.71 15.31
C ALA A 151 -10.09 -3.62 15.51
N THR A 152 -9.56 -2.43 15.66
CA THR A 152 -8.16 -2.19 15.95
C THR A 152 -8.06 -1.21 17.11
N ILE A 153 -7.14 -1.48 18.04
CA ILE A 153 -6.74 -0.53 19.08
C ILE A 153 -5.23 -0.45 19.13
N GLY A 154 -4.71 0.76 19.01
CA GLY A 154 -3.29 1.07 18.97
C GLY A 154 -2.91 2.07 20.05
N ALA A 155 -1.67 1.96 20.51
CA ALA A 155 -1.02 3.00 21.28
C ALA A 155 0.32 3.32 20.62
N PHE A 156 0.66 4.61 20.58
CA PHE A 156 1.92 5.06 19.99
C PHE A 156 2.62 6.10 20.87
N LEU A 157 3.93 6.17 20.70
CA LEU A 157 4.81 7.12 21.33
C LEU A 157 5.78 7.65 20.27
N ASN A 158 5.86 8.98 20.13
CA ASN A 158 6.86 9.68 19.33
C ASN A 158 7.75 10.51 20.24
N SER A 159 9.06 10.33 20.19
CA SER A 159 10.03 11.16 20.90
C SER A 159 10.93 11.89 19.90
N TYR A 160 11.06 13.20 20.05
CA TYR A 160 11.91 14.04 19.21
C TYR A 160 13.11 14.52 20.03
N GLY A 161 14.16 13.71 20.04
CA GLY A 161 15.42 14.03 20.71
C GLY A 161 16.30 14.97 19.90
N GLU A 162 17.49 15.28 20.40
CA GLU A 162 18.47 16.12 19.70
C GLU A 162 19.15 15.40 18.53
N LYS A 163 19.36 14.08 18.66
CA LYS A 163 20.10 13.26 17.69
C LYS A 163 19.21 12.52 16.70
N GLY A 164 17.90 12.47 16.95
CA GLY A 164 16.99 11.70 16.13
C GLY A 164 15.55 11.67 16.64
N LYS A 165 14.71 10.97 15.90
CA LYS A 165 13.30 10.71 16.19
C LYS A 165 13.12 9.24 16.53
N PHE A 166 12.41 8.94 17.60
CA PHE A 166 11.99 7.60 17.98
C PHE A 166 10.47 7.47 17.85
N ASN A 167 10.00 6.39 17.23
CA ASN A 167 8.59 6.00 17.21
C ASN A 167 8.47 4.58 17.77
N LEU A 168 7.53 4.37 18.69
CA LEU A 168 7.10 3.06 19.15
C LEU A 168 5.59 2.97 18.96
N ASN A 169 5.10 1.90 18.35
CA ASN A 169 3.67 1.60 18.29
C ASN A 169 3.40 0.15 18.68
N ALA A 170 2.31 -0.05 19.40
CA ALA A 170 1.76 -1.36 19.70
C ALA A 170 0.28 -1.37 19.29
N GLU A 171 -0.13 -2.36 18.51
CA GLU A 171 -1.45 -2.46 17.90
C GLU A 171 -2.02 -3.85 18.16
N TYR A 172 -3.28 -3.92 18.60
CA TYR A 172 -4.07 -5.14 18.63
C TYR A 172 -5.23 -5.02 17.65
N GLY A 173 -5.30 -5.95 16.70
CA GLY A 173 -6.35 -6.06 15.69
C GLY A 173 -7.15 -7.34 15.87
N LEU A 174 -8.46 -7.22 15.72
CA LEU A 174 -9.42 -8.30 15.66
C LEU A 174 -10.17 -8.19 14.34
N THR A 175 -10.03 -9.19 13.48
CA THR A 175 -10.81 -9.27 12.24
C THR A 175 -11.70 -10.50 12.30
N ASN A 176 -12.98 -10.32 12.00
CA ASN A 176 -13.93 -11.41 11.83
C ASN A 176 -14.48 -11.40 10.41
N ASN A 177 -14.25 -12.48 9.68
CA ASN A 177 -14.77 -12.70 8.34
C ASN A 177 -15.35 -14.10 8.27
N ASN A 178 -16.57 -14.26 7.75
CA ASN A 178 -17.11 -15.59 7.52
C ASN A 178 -16.61 -16.18 6.20
N TYR A 179 -16.42 -17.50 6.12
CA TYR A 179 -16.23 -18.21 4.84
C TYR A 179 -17.55 -18.36 4.06
N TYR A 180 -18.26 -17.25 3.82
CA TYR A 180 -19.60 -17.25 3.26
C TYR A 180 -19.64 -17.51 1.74
N GLY A 181 -18.51 -17.57 1.06
CA GLY A 181 -18.45 -17.69 -0.41
C GLY A 181 -18.68 -19.11 -0.92
N ILE A 182 -19.74 -19.76 -0.47
CA ILE A 182 -20.11 -21.13 -0.87
C ILE A 182 -20.92 -21.07 -2.16
N TYR A 183 -20.45 -21.77 -3.20
CA TYR A 183 -21.10 -21.78 -4.52
C TYR A 183 -21.34 -23.19 -5.07
N ALA A 184 -20.71 -24.22 -4.49
CA ALA A 184 -20.70 -25.58 -5.06
C ALA A 184 -21.51 -26.59 -4.25
N LEU A 185 -21.67 -26.40 -2.94
CA LEU A 185 -22.40 -27.31 -2.05
C LEU A 185 -23.16 -26.51 -1.00
N GLU A 186 -24.48 -26.42 -1.16
CA GLU A 186 -25.33 -25.67 -0.22
C GLU A 186 -25.21 -26.26 1.21
N PRO A 187 -24.88 -25.43 2.23
CA PRO A 187 -24.74 -25.91 3.60
C PRO A 187 -26.10 -26.07 4.27
N ALA A 188 -26.11 -26.72 5.44
CA ALA A 188 -27.28 -26.71 6.32
C ALA A 188 -27.57 -25.28 6.87
N ALA A 189 -28.83 -25.01 7.22
CA ALA A 189 -29.33 -23.67 7.57
C ALA A 189 -28.63 -22.95 8.75
N ASN A 190 -27.88 -23.67 9.60
CA ASN A 190 -27.21 -23.14 10.80
C ASN A 190 -25.70 -23.40 10.80
N ILE A 191 -25.06 -23.42 9.64
CA ILE A 191 -23.61 -23.61 9.55
C ILE A 191 -22.87 -22.46 10.23
N ASP A 192 -21.88 -22.79 11.06
CA ASP A 192 -20.93 -21.82 11.59
C ASP A 192 -19.78 -21.65 10.58
N LEU A 193 -19.60 -20.43 10.09
CA LEU A 193 -18.60 -20.06 9.09
C LEU A 193 -17.59 -19.05 9.65
N ASP A 194 -17.60 -18.79 10.97
CA ASP A 194 -16.74 -17.79 11.63
C ASP A 194 -15.26 -18.09 11.33
N GLN A 195 -14.55 -17.07 10.85
CA GLN A 195 -13.09 -17.06 10.83
C GLN A 195 -12.61 -15.75 11.46
N ARG A 196 -12.11 -15.91 12.68
CA ARG A 196 -11.66 -14.81 13.52
C ARG A 196 -10.15 -14.82 13.62
N VAL A 197 -9.53 -13.69 13.34
CA VAL A 197 -8.08 -13.50 13.41
C VAL A 197 -7.78 -12.41 14.43
N ASN A 198 -6.92 -12.75 15.39
CA ASN A 198 -6.33 -11.83 16.35
C ASN A 198 -4.90 -11.57 15.92
N GLN A 199 -4.49 -10.30 15.91
CA GLN A 199 -3.13 -9.92 15.58
C GLN A 199 -2.62 -8.86 16.54
N PHE A 200 -1.46 -9.08 17.12
CA PHE A 200 -0.75 -8.11 17.94
C PHE A 200 0.56 -7.72 17.25
N LYS A 201 0.80 -6.43 17.07
CA LYS A 201 2.02 -5.89 16.46
C LYS A 201 2.72 -4.96 17.42
N VAL A 202 4.05 -5.02 17.47
CA VAL A 202 4.87 -4.01 18.14
C VAL A 202 5.99 -3.61 17.22
N ASN A 203 6.07 -2.31 16.89
CA ASN A 203 7.06 -1.78 15.98
C ASN A 203 7.78 -0.59 16.61
N GLY A 204 9.10 -0.61 16.56
CA GLY A 204 9.99 0.47 16.97
C GLY A 204 10.78 0.98 15.77
N TYR A 205 10.92 2.29 15.67
CA TYR A 205 11.71 2.98 14.66
C TYR A 205 12.56 4.04 15.35
N TYR A 206 13.83 4.12 14.97
CA TYR A 206 14.70 5.22 15.37
C TYR A 206 15.38 5.76 14.13
N ASP A 207 15.13 7.02 13.81
CA ASP A 207 15.72 7.76 12.70
C ASP A 207 16.72 8.79 13.23
N PHE A 208 17.96 8.76 12.76
CA PHE A 208 19.00 9.72 13.13
C PHE A 208 18.95 10.94 12.20
N TYR A 209 19.16 12.15 12.73
CA TYR A 209 19.12 13.35 11.89
C TYR A 209 20.38 13.58 11.06
N SER A 210 21.55 13.20 11.58
CA SER A 210 22.83 13.52 10.93
C SER A 210 23.17 12.60 9.75
N ASN A 211 22.56 11.41 9.65
CA ASN A 211 22.83 10.41 8.61
C ASN A 211 24.34 10.15 8.35
N GLU A 212 25.21 10.32 9.36
CA GLU A 212 26.67 10.27 9.17
C GLU A 212 27.27 8.87 9.29
N ILE A 213 26.64 7.99 10.06
CA ILE A 213 27.11 6.60 10.30
C ILE A 213 25.93 5.64 10.37
N LEU A 214 24.91 5.96 11.17
CA LEU A 214 23.68 5.18 11.32
C LEU A 214 22.51 6.07 10.89
N ASN A 215 21.74 5.64 9.89
CA ASN A 215 20.57 6.39 9.40
C ASN A 215 19.34 6.03 10.20
N ASP A 216 19.02 4.74 10.26
CA ASP A 216 17.85 4.28 10.97
C ASP A 216 17.95 2.83 11.43
N VAL A 217 17.23 2.54 12.52
CA VAL A 217 17.01 1.20 13.04
C VAL A 217 15.51 0.95 13.12
N ARG A 218 15.06 -0.18 12.56
CA ARG A 218 13.66 -0.62 12.59
C ARG A 218 13.59 -1.99 13.22
N VAL A 219 12.68 -2.14 14.16
CA VAL A 219 12.33 -3.42 14.76
C VAL A 219 10.83 -3.58 14.61
N LYS A 220 10.39 -4.68 14.01
CA LYS A 220 8.99 -5.01 13.84
C LYS A 220 8.72 -6.39 14.39
N SER A 221 7.58 -6.55 15.04
CA SER A 221 7.10 -7.84 15.50
C SER A 221 5.61 -7.97 15.28
N SER A 222 5.17 -9.17 14.94
CA SER A 222 3.76 -9.51 14.72
C SER A 222 3.49 -10.90 15.28
N PHE A 223 2.41 -11.03 16.02
CA PHE A 223 1.93 -12.26 16.63
C PHE A 223 0.47 -12.44 16.22
N LEU A 224 0.15 -13.53 15.56
CA LEU A 224 -1.16 -13.80 14.99
C LEU A 224 -1.71 -15.11 15.55
N LYS A 225 -2.99 -15.13 15.90
CA LYS A 225 -3.75 -16.35 16.22
C LYS A 225 -5.14 -16.31 15.61
N ASP A 226 -5.59 -17.39 14.97
CA ASP A 226 -6.94 -17.48 14.40
C ASP A 226 -7.88 -18.45 15.13
N HIS A 227 -9.12 -18.55 14.63
CA HIS A 227 -10.19 -19.38 15.19
C HIS A 227 -9.89 -20.89 15.08
N PHE A 228 -9.08 -21.30 14.10
CA PHE A 228 -8.69 -22.69 13.87
C PHE A 228 -7.33 -23.03 14.51
N ASP A 229 -6.95 -22.25 15.53
CA ASP A 229 -5.70 -22.37 16.28
C ASP A 229 -4.40 -22.23 15.46
N ALA A 230 -4.47 -21.66 14.25
CA ALA A 230 -3.27 -21.27 13.51
C ALA A 230 -2.56 -20.12 14.24
N GLN A 231 -1.23 -20.19 14.29
CA GLN A 231 -0.37 -19.24 14.97
C GLN A 231 0.78 -18.79 14.06
N GLU A 232 1.08 -17.50 14.04
CA GLU A 232 2.27 -16.98 13.37
C GLU A 232 2.98 -15.93 14.21
N ASN A 233 4.29 -16.09 14.37
CA ASN A 233 5.17 -15.13 15.03
C ASN A 233 6.23 -14.64 14.06
N GLN A 234 6.34 -13.33 13.88
CA GLN A 234 7.32 -12.69 13.01
C GLN A 234 8.10 -11.64 13.80
N VAL A 235 9.41 -11.60 13.59
CA VAL A 235 10.30 -10.55 14.07
C VAL A 235 11.21 -10.13 12.92
N SER A 236 11.32 -8.82 12.69
CA SER A 236 12.20 -8.24 11.69
C SER A 236 13.02 -7.11 12.31
N ILE A 237 14.32 -7.12 12.08
CA ILE A 237 15.26 -6.08 12.51
C ILE A 237 16.01 -5.61 11.27
N LEU A 238 16.05 -4.30 11.05
CA LEU A 238 16.83 -3.67 10.00
C LEU A 238 17.62 -2.50 10.58
N ALA A 239 18.94 -2.53 10.41
CA ALA A 239 19.81 -1.40 10.69
C ALA A 239 20.42 -0.90 9.37
N ASN A 240 20.22 0.37 9.05
CA ASN A 240 20.81 0.99 7.88
C ASN A 240 21.91 1.95 8.30
N LEU A 241 23.13 1.62 7.91
CA LEU A 241 24.28 2.49 8.07
C LEU A 241 24.46 3.29 6.78
N SER A 242 24.92 4.53 6.90
CA SER A 242 25.33 5.28 5.72
C SER A 242 26.42 6.30 6.01
N LYS A 243 27.09 6.70 4.93
CA LYS A 243 28.03 7.82 4.90
C LYS A 243 27.73 8.62 3.63
N HIS A 244 27.08 9.76 3.77
CA HIS A 244 26.69 10.62 2.65
C HIS A 244 27.60 11.83 2.53
N GLY A 245 27.61 12.46 1.36
CA GLY A 245 28.26 13.76 1.16
C GLY A 245 29.79 13.69 0.96
N VAL A 246 30.34 12.55 0.53
CA VAL A 246 31.79 12.43 0.29
C VAL A 246 32.13 12.95 -1.11
N ASP A 247 32.79 14.11 -1.20
CA ASP A 247 33.20 14.69 -2.47
C ASP A 247 34.30 13.87 -3.16
N VAL A 248 34.07 13.49 -4.42
CA VAL A 248 35.04 12.78 -5.25
C VAL A 248 35.91 13.80 -6.00
N GLY A 249 36.94 14.30 -5.33
CA GLY A 249 37.87 15.30 -5.89
C GLY A 249 37.17 16.61 -6.28
N LYS A 250 37.60 17.25 -7.38
CA LYS A 250 36.99 18.50 -7.89
C LYS A 250 35.93 18.26 -8.99
N SER A 251 35.38 17.05 -9.08
CA SER A 251 34.51 16.63 -10.19
C SER A 251 33.04 17.11 -10.08
N GLY A 252 32.65 17.60 -8.89
CA GLY A 252 31.26 17.89 -8.54
C GLY A 252 30.40 16.62 -8.37
N ILE A 253 31.03 15.46 -8.18
CA ILE A 253 30.37 14.19 -7.89
C ILE A 253 30.42 13.97 -6.37
N VAL A 254 29.24 13.71 -5.80
CA VAL A 254 29.06 13.35 -4.40
C VAL A 254 28.84 11.84 -4.30
N LEU A 255 29.61 11.19 -3.43
CA LEU A 255 29.48 9.77 -3.12
C LEU A 255 28.67 9.58 -1.83
N ASN A 256 27.68 8.70 -1.91
CA ASN A 256 26.91 8.19 -0.78
C ASN A 256 27.12 6.68 -0.68
N ALA A 257 27.53 6.19 0.48
CA ALA A 257 27.64 4.76 0.76
C ALA A 257 26.56 4.36 1.77
N ASP A 258 25.88 3.26 1.51
CA ASP A 258 24.83 2.70 2.36
C ASP A 258 25.12 1.21 2.64
N LEU A 259 24.79 0.75 3.84
CA LEU A 259 24.86 -0.64 4.24
C LEU A 259 23.63 -1.03 5.06
N GLY A 260 22.74 -1.81 4.46
CA GLY A 260 21.63 -2.43 5.18
C GLY A 260 22.05 -3.75 5.82
N VAL A 261 21.76 -3.95 7.10
CA VAL A 261 21.92 -5.21 7.82
C VAL A 261 20.55 -5.63 8.36
N GLY A 262 20.05 -6.76 7.87
CA GLY A 262 18.70 -7.25 8.17
C GLY A 262 18.71 -8.64 8.81
N LEU A 263 17.73 -8.87 9.68
CA LEU A 263 17.34 -10.17 10.20
C LEU A 263 15.82 -10.25 10.15
N GLU A 264 15.27 -11.33 9.61
CA GLU A 264 13.84 -11.62 9.63
C GLU A 264 13.65 -13.07 10.03
N ALA A 265 12.81 -13.30 11.04
CA ALA A 265 12.43 -14.62 11.51
C ALA A 265 10.90 -14.73 11.50
N VAL A 266 10.37 -15.79 10.89
CA VAL A 266 8.94 -16.10 10.83
C VAL A 266 8.74 -17.54 11.23
N LYS A 267 7.84 -17.81 12.17
CA LYS A 267 7.40 -19.15 12.54
C LYS A 267 5.88 -19.23 12.43
N SER A 268 5.38 -20.13 11.59
CA SER A 268 3.95 -20.44 11.47
C SER A 268 3.66 -21.87 11.88
N GLU A 269 2.55 -22.10 12.57
CA GLU A 269 2.03 -23.41 12.96
C GLU A 269 0.52 -23.44 12.71
N PHE A 270 0.04 -24.50 12.05
CA PHE A 270 -1.37 -24.72 11.74
C PHE A 270 -1.86 -25.99 12.44
N ASP A 271 -3.10 -26.00 12.94
CA ASP A 271 -3.60 -27.15 13.73
C ASP A 271 -4.66 -28.00 13.00
N ILE A 272 -5.22 -27.51 11.90
CA ILE A 272 -6.18 -28.26 11.09
C ILE A 272 -5.49 -29.01 9.95
N ARG A 273 -6.21 -29.97 9.37
CA ARG A 273 -5.81 -30.70 8.15
C ARG A 273 -4.45 -31.38 8.29
N ASP A 274 -3.45 -30.94 7.53
CA ASP A 274 -2.15 -31.59 7.49
C ASP A 274 -1.22 -31.07 8.59
N LYS A 275 -1.67 -30.07 9.36
CA LYS A 275 -0.90 -29.43 10.43
C LYS A 275 0.44 -28.92 9.93
N ASN A 276 0.42 -28.15 8.83
CA ASN A 276 1.64 -27.59 8.28
C ASN A 276 2.31 -26.68 9.32
N SER A 277 3.63 -26.60 9.24
CA SER A 277 4.41 -25.63 10.01
C SER A 277 5.61 -25.17 9.19
N SER A 278 5.96 -23.90 9.37
CA SER A 278 7.11 -23.29 8.72
C SER A 278 7.95 -22.50 9.73
N ASN A 279 9.25 -22.50 9.51
CA ASN A 279 10.19 -21.66 10.24
C ASN A 279 11.24 -21.13 9.26
N PHE A 280 11.22 -19.82 9.05
CA PHE A 280 12.14 -19.10 8.19
C PHE A 280 12.99 -18.15 9.02
N VAL A 281 14.30 -18.22 8.84
CA VAL A 281 15.23 -17.23 9.35
C VAL A 281 16.06 -16.75 8.18
N ASN A 282 15.95 -15.46 7.86
CA ASN A 282 16.68 -14.81 6.79
C ASN A 282 17.57 -13.71 7.37
N THR A 283 18.86 -13.76 7.09
CA THR A 283 19.76 -12.63 7.34
C THR A 283 20.12 -11.97 6.02
N SER A 284 20.19 -10.64 5.98
CA SER A 284 20.49 -9.90 4.77
C SER A 284 21.59 -8.86 4.98
N LEU A 285 22.44 -8.70 3.96
CA LEU A 285 23.46 -7.67 3.89
C LEU A 285 23.34 -6.96 2.55
N THR A 286 23.14 -5.64 2.56
CA THR A 286 22.86 -4.86 1.35
C THR A 286 23.79 -3.65 1.25
N PRO A 287 25.05 -3.84 0.82
CA PRO A 287 25.95 -2.73 0.49
C PRO A 287 25.54 -2.03 -0.81
N LYS A 288 25.59 -0.71 -0.80
CA LYS A 288 25.27 0.15 -1.94
C LYS A 288 26.16 1.38 -1.95
N VAL A 289 26.54 1.82 -3.14
CA VAL A 289 27.21 3.11 -3.38
C VAL A 289 26.44 3.87 -4.45
N THR A 290 26.20 5.15 -4.21
CA THR A 290 25.53 6.05 -5.14
C THR A 290 26.45 7.23 -5.45
N PHE A 291 26.74 7.41 -6.73
CA PHE A 291 27.45 8.56 -7.27
C PHE A 291 26.43 9.56 -7.80
N ARG A 292 26.38 10.76 -7.22
CA ARG A 292 25.41 11.80 -7.58
C ARG A 292 26.10 13.00 -8.20
N LYS A 293 25.47 13.61 -9.20
CA LYS A 293 25.86 14.91 -9.77
C LYS A 293 24.59 15.70 -10.09
N GLY A 294 24.25 16.65 -9.22
CA GLY A 294 22.94 17.31 -9.24
C GLY A 294 21.81 16.28 -9.07
N ASP A 295 20.83 16.33 -9.97
CA ASP A 295 19.67 15.43 -9.98
C ASP A 295 19.94 14.09 -10.70
N SER A 296 21.10 13.92 -11.32
CA SER A 296 21.50 12.65 -11.94
C SER A 296 22.29 11.79 -10.97
N TYR A 297 22.14 10.46 -11.05
CA TYR A 297 22.90 9.53 -10.23
C TYR A 297 23.15 8.18 -10.89
N LEU A 298 24.18 7.49 -10.41
CA LEU A 298 24.44 6.08 -10.65
C LEU A 298 24.56 5.37 -9.32
N MET A 299 23.69 4.40 -9.07
CA MET A 299 23.69 3.52 -7.93
C MET A 299 24.21 2.14 -8.35
N VAL A 300 25.14 1.59 -7.58
CA VAL A 300 25.61 0.22 -7.71
C VAL A 300 25.64 -0.43 -6.34
N GLY A 301 25.13 -1.65 -6.23
CA GLY A 301 25.09 -2.39 -4.98
C GLY A 301 24.85 -3.87 -5.19
N SER A 302 24.67 -4.57 -4.08
CA SER A 302 24.26 -5.97 -4.07
C SER A 302 23.50 -6.25 -2.79
N SER A 303 22.55 -7.18 -2.85
CA SER A 303 21.91 -7.76 -1.68
C SER A 303 22.33 -9.22 -1.56
N PHE A 304 22.81 -9.60 -0.39
CA PHE A 304 23.10 -10.98 -0.02
C PHE A 304 22.05 -11.41 1.00
N SER A 305 21.49 -12.60 0.84
CA SER A 305 20.52 -13.15 1.80
C SER A 305 20.86 -14.60 2.14
N PHE A 306 20.85 -14.94 3.42
CA PHE A 306 21.07 -16.30 3.88
C PHE A 306 19.80 -16.78 4.56
N LEU A 307 19.10 -17.69 3.89
CA LEU A 307 17.84 -18.26 4.35
C LEU A 307 18.08 -19.64 4.96
N ASN A 308 17.65 -19.82 6.20
CA ASN A 308 17.35 -21.11 6.79
C ASN A 308 15.84 -21.30 6.75
N ALA A 309 15.36 -22.26 5.97
CA ALA A 309 13.96 -22.57 5.85
C ALA A 309 13.67 -24.01 6.26
N LYS A 310 12.66 -24.17 7.09
CA LYS A 310 12.21 -25.46 7.61
C LYS A 310 10.70 -25.54 7.42
N ASN A 311 10.24 -26.60 6.77
CA ASN A 311 8.82 -26.89 6.64
C ASN A 311 8.54 -28.31 7.11
N ASN A 312 7.42 -28.51 7.79
CA ASN A 312 6.98 -29.83 8.23
C ASN A 312 5.45 -29.93 8.15
N ASN A 313 4.93 -31.15 8.17
CA ASN A 313 3.51 -31.41 8.41
C ASN A 313 3.34 -32.79 9.05
N ALA A 314 2.14 -33.11 9.54
CA ALA A 314 1.86 -34.37 10.24
C ALA A 314 1.91 -35.61 9.35
N LEU A 315 1.87 -35.44 8.02
CA LEU A 315 1.91 -36.53 7.05
C LEU A 315 3.34 -36.84 6.57
N MET A 316 4.29 -35.94 6.81
CA MET A 316 5.68 -36.10 6.40
C MET A 316 6.49 -36.88 7.43
N ALA A 317 7.22 -37.90 6.97
CA ALA A 317 8.12 -38.68 7.81
C ALA A 317 9.34 -37.87 8.27
N GLU A 318 9.80 -36.93 7.45
CA GLU A 318 10.95 -36.07 7.75
C GLU A 318 10.66 -34.61 7.42
N GLN A 319 11.17 -33.72 8.27
CA GLN A 319 11.11 -32.28 8.08
C GLN A 319 11.96 -31.84 6.88
N MET A 320 11.36 -31.03 5.99
CA MET A 320 12.08 -30.40 4.88
C MET A 320 12.96 -29.27 5.38
N LYS A 321 14.26 -29.33 5.10
CA LYS A 321 15.24 -28.30 5.45
C LYS A 321 15.88 -27.76 4.18
N ASN A 322 15.87 -26.44 4.02
CA ASN A 322 16.49 -25.75 2.90
C ASN A 322 17.31 -24.57 3.42
N ASN A 323 18.62 -24.69 3.32
CA ASN A 323 19.57 -23.63 3.67
C ASN A 323 20.19 -23.12 2.37
N LYS A 324 19.96 -21.85 2.03
CA LYS A 324 20.41 -21.29 0.76
C LYS A 324 20.90 -19.87 0.92
N ALA A 325 22.06 -19.60 0.32
CA ALA A 325 22.57 -18.26 0.12
C ALA A 325 22.08 -17.73 -1.23
N TYR A 326 21.69 -16.45 -1.24
CA TYR A 326 21.21 -15.73 -2.40
C TYR A 326 22.07 -14.49 -2.61
N TRP A 327 22.28 -14.14 -3.88
CA TRP A 327 22.96 -12.93 -4.30
C TRP A 327 22.11 -12.24 -5.36
N PHE A 328 21.81 -10.97 -5.12
CA PHE A 328 21.00 -10.13 -5.98
C PHE A 328 21.80 -8.88 -6.33
N PRO A 329 22.40 -8.79 -7.54
CA PRO A 329 23.04 -7.55 -7.97
C PRO A 329 21.99 -6.45 -8.11
N GLN A 330 22.37 -5.22 -7.74
CA GLN A 330 21.50 -4.06 -7.82
C GLN A 330 22.23 -2.93 -8.52
N ALA A 331 21.59 -2.32 -9.51
CA ALA A 331 22.10 -1.13 -10.15
C ALA A 331 20.94 -0.27 -10.63
N GLU A 332 21.08 1.04 -10.53
CA GLU A 332 20.10 1.98 -11.06
C GLU A 332 20.83 3.23 -11.53
N PHE A 333 20.48 3.73 -12.70
CA PHE A 333 20.92 5.04 -13.16
C PHE A 333 19.72 5.95 -13.30
N GLN A 334 19.92 7.23 -13.03
CA GLN A 334 18.99 8.29 -13.37
C GLN A 334 19.75 9.41 -14.08
N PHE A 335 19.25 9.79 -15.25
CA PHE A 335 19.68 10.97 -15.97
C PHE A 335 18.57 12.02 -15.94
N ALA A 336 18.82 13.10 -15.21
CA ALA A 336 17.95 14.26 -15.15
C ALA A 336 18.34 15.25 -16.26
N ALA A 337 17.64 15.18 -17.40
CA ALA A 337 17.83 16.15 -18.47
C ALA A 337 17.29 17.53 -18.07
N ALA A 338 16.18 17.53 -17.34
CA ALA A 338 15.56 18.68 -16.69
C ALA A 338 14.76 18.21 -15.46
N LYS A 339 14.19 19.11 -14.65
CA LYS A 339 13.34 18.72 -13.50
C LYS A 339 12.09 17.96 -13.95
N GLU A 340 11.59 18.36 -15.11
CA GLU A 340 10.41 17.85 -15.81
C GLU A 340 10.67 16.48 -16.44
N PHE A 341 11.93 16.11 -16.72
CA PHE A 341 12.28 14.89 -17.45
C PHE A 341 13.50 14.18 -16.86
N LYS A 342 13.22 13.14 -16.06
CA LYS A 342 14.22 12.26 -15.45
C LYS A 342 14.04 10.85 -16.00
N PHE A 343 14.95 10.43 -16.86
CA PHE A 343 15.01 9.06 -17.37
C PHE A 343 15.76 8.20 -16.37
N TYR A 344 15.26 7.00 -16.09
CA TYR A 344 15.93 6.07 -15.20
C TYR A 344 15.79 4.63 -15.68
N GLY A 345 16.67 3.77 -15.20
CA GLY A 345 16.60 2.35 -15.44
C GLY A 345 17.51 1.60 -14.51
N GLY A 346 17.16 0.35 -14.23
CA GLY A 346 17.88 -0.43 -13.25
C GLY A 346 17.59 -1.91 -13.31
N VAL A 347 18.27 -2.62 -12.43
CA VAL A 347 18.05 -4.02 -12.10
C VAL A 347 17.97 -4.13 -10.59
N ASP A 348 16.95 -4.82 -10.12
CA ASP A 348 16.82 -5.22 -8.73
C ASP A 348 16.44 -6.69 -8.61
N GLY A 349 16.34 -7.15 -7.37
CA GLY A 349 16.03 -8.51 -7.00
C GLY A 349 15.93 -8.59 -5.49
N GLY A 350 15.51 -9.75 -4.99
CA GLY A 350 15.35 -9.94 -3.56
C GLY A 350 14.56 -11.18 -3.20
N LEU A 351 14.49 -11.42 -1.90
CA LEU A 351 13.76 -12.52 -1.30
C LEU A 351 12.62 -11.94 -0.47
N LYS A 352 11.39 -12.36 -0.75
CA LYS A 352 10.21 -12.04 0.07
C LYS A 352 9.78 -13.28 0.83
N LEU A 353 9.76 -13.23 2.16
CA LEU A 353 9.12 -14.27 2.96
C LEU A 353 7.60 -14.08 2.88
N ASN A 354 6.86 -15.08 2.39
CA ASN A 354 5.40 -15.04 2.43
C ASN A 354 4.94 -15.55 3.79
N THR A 355 4.16 -14.73 4.49
CA THR A 355 3.65 -14.97 5.85
C THR A 355 2.15 -15.23 5.82
N TYR A 356 1.63 -15.96 6.80
CA TYR A 356 0.19 -16.18 6.92
C TYR A 356 -0.57 -14.86 7.10
N SER A 357 0.00 -13.90 7.86
CA SER A 357 -0.53 -12.54 7.96
C SER A 357 -0.62 -11.85 6.60
N ASP A 358 0.42 -11.92 5.76
CA ASP A 358 0.41 -11.31 4.41
C ASP A 358 -0.65 -11.96 3.51
N LEU A 359 -0.86 -13.27 3.67
CA LEU A 359 -1.88 -14.03 2.92
C LEU A 359 -3.28 -13.58 3.33
N LEU A 360 -3.57 -13.49 4.63
CA LEU A 360 -4.86 -13.05 5.16
C LEU A 360 -5.20 -11.60 4.76
N GLN A 361 -4.20 -10.72 4.70
CA GLN A 361 -4.39 -9.34 4.24
C GLN A 361 -4.75 -9.27 2.75
N GLN A 362 -4.18 -10.14 1.92
CA GLN A 362 -4.48 -10.19 0.48
C GLN A 362 -5.80 -10.91 0.19
N ASN A 363 -6.06 -12.00 0.89
CA ASN A 363 -7.27 -12.80 0.77
C ASN A 363 -7.72 -13.26 2.17
N PRO A 364 -8.79 -12.68 2.75
CA PRO A 364 -9.26 -13.07 4.08
C PRO A 364 -9.90 -14.47 4.12
N PHE A 365 -10.07 -15.13 2.97
CA PHE A 365 -10.73 -16.42 2.83
C PHE A 365 -9.75 -17.58 2.61
N VAL A 366 -8.48 -17.37 2.97
CA VAL A 366 -7.47 -18.44 2.93
C VAL A 366 -7.71 -19.47 4.03
N LEU A 367 -7.44 -20.74 3.75
CA LEU A 367 -7.50 -21.82 4.71
C LEU A 367 -6.45 -21.62 5.82
N SER A 368 -6.78 -21.97 7.05
CA SER A 368 -5.85 -21.99 8.20
C SER A 368 -4.89 -23.18 8.21
N ASP A 369 -4.40 -23.61 7.04
CA ASP A 369 -3.37 -24.63 6.87
C ASP A 369 -2.65 -24.39 5.54
N GLN A 370 -1.51 -23.69 5.60
CA GLN A 370 -0.79 -23.20 4.41
C GLN A 370 0.61 -23.79 4.31
N THR A 371 1.00 -24.19 3.10
CA THR A 371 2.40 -24.50 2.77
C THR A 371 3.13 -23.23 2.35
N LEU A 372 3.72 -22.51 3.31
CA LEU A 372 4.40 -21.24 3.03
C LEU A 372 5.74 -21.46 2.31
N LYS A 373 6.05 -20.60 1.33
CA LYS A 373 7.36 -20.55 0.66
C LYS A 373 7.80 -19.11 0.43
N PRO A 374 9.09 -18.78 0.56
CA PRO A 374 9.61 -17.49 0.11
C PRO A 374 9.54 -17.34 -1.42
N THR A 375 9.24 -16.14 -1.90
CA THR A 375 9.32 -15.79 -3.33
C THR A 375 10.69 -15.16 -3.63
N GLU A 376 11.43 -15.73 -4.58
CA GLU A 376 12.74 -15.24 -5.03
C GLU A 376 12.57 -14.43 -6.32
N THR A 377 12.77 -13.12 -6.27
CA THR A 377 12.95 -12.29 -7.48
C THR A 377 14.41 -12.36 -7.86
N LYS A 378 14.74 -13.18 -8.86
CA LYS A 378 16.14 -13.39 -9.28
C LYS A 378 16.77 -12.14 -9.83
N TYR A 379 16.03 -11.50 -10.73
CA TYR A 379 16.33 -10.22 -11.31
C TYR A 379 15.03 -9.64 -11.86
N HIS A 380 14.92 -8.33 -11.82
CA HIS A 380 13.88 -7.55 -12.44
C HIS A 380 14.51 -6.28 -13.01
N PHE A 381 14.51 -6.20 -14.33
CA PHE A 381 15.01 -5.06 -15.09
C PHE A 381 13.86 -4.11 -15.34
N TYR A 382 14.10 -2.81 -15.17
CA TYR A 382 13.10 -1.79 -15.43
C TYR A 382 13.72 -0.56 -16.08
N VAL A 383 12.90 0.14 -16.85
CA VAL A 383 13.20 1.45 -17.41
C VAL A 383 11.98 2.34 -17.22
N GLY A 384 12.21 3.63 -17.01
CA GLY A 384 11.14 4.56 -16.76
C GLY A 384 11.49 6.02 -17.02
N LEU A 385 10.45 6.82 -16.96
CA LEU A 385 10.48 8.26 -17.06
C LEU A 385 9.63 8.84 -15.93
N ARG A 386 10.23 9.71 -15.13
CA ARG A 386 9.53 10.48 -14.11
C ARG A 386 9.84 11.95 -14.22
N GLY A 387 8.93 12.78 -13.74
CA GLY A 387 9.02 14.21 -13.91
C GLY A 387 8.16 14.98 -12.93
N ASP A 388 8.57 16.22 -12.71
CA ASP A 388 7.82 17.22 -11.94
C ASP A 388 7.76 18.50 -12.78
N ILE A 389 6.56 18.84 -13.27
CA ILE A 389 6.30 20.01 -14.11
C ILE A 389 5.65 21.08 -13.24
N ASP A 390 6.40 22.16 -12.98
CA ASP A 390 5.98 23.34 -12.20
C ASP A 390 5.37 23.01 -10.83
N GLU A 391 5.73 21.88 -10.21
CA GLU A 391 5.15 21.38 -8.94
C GLU A 391 3.63 21.10 -9.01
N THR A 392 3.01 21.32 -10.17
CA THR A 392 1.58 21.12 -10.42
C THR A 392 1.29 19.77 -11.03
N PHE A 393 2.23 19.16 -11.75
CA PHE A 393 2.02 17.87 -12.39
C PHE A 393 3.23 16.96 -12.18
N LYS A 394 3.01 15.88 -11.43
CA LYS A 394 4.02 14.86 -11.11
C LYS A 394 3.62 13.56 -11.77
N TYR A 395 4.59 12.88 -12.37
CA TYR A 395 4.33 11.60 -13.01
C TYR A 395 5.52 10.65 -12.90
N ASP A 396 5.23 9.36 -12.92
CA ASP A 396 6.20 8.27 -12.96
C ASP A 396 5.62 7.14 -13.81
N PHE A 397 6.31 6.79 -14.90
CA PHE A 397 5.96 5.66 -15.76
C PHE A 397 7.15 4.73 -15.87
N SER A 398 6.93 3.44 -15.66
CA SER A 398 7.96 2.41 -15.79
C SER A 398 7.44 1.17 -16.49
N ALA A 399 8.31 0.50 -17.24
CA ALA A 399 8.07 -0.85 -17.72
C ALA A 399 9.21 -1.76 -17.24
N GLY A 400 8.86 -2.99 -16.88
CA GLY A 400 9.80 -3.95 -16.31
C GLY A 400 9.58 -5.38 -16.83
N PHE A 401 10.65 -6.17 -16.76
CA PHE A 401 10.60 -7.60 -16.96
C PHE A 401 11.53 -8.30 -15.96
N GLY A 402 11.13 -9.46 -15.47
CA GLY A 402 11.91 -10.17 -14.48
C GLY A 402 11.68 -11.66 -14.50
N LYS A 403 12.56 -12.37 -13.78
CA LYS A 403 12.43 -13.79 -13.52
C LYS A 403 12.26 -14.02 -12.03
N MET A 404 11.24 -14.78 -11.67
CA MET A 404 10.90 -15.08 -10.30
C MET A 404 10.80 -16.59 -10.08
N ARG A 405 11.05 -17.02 -8.86
CA ARG A 405 10.75 -18.38 -8.40
C ARG A 405 9.77 -18.32 -7.24
N ASP A 406 8.97 -19.38 -7.15
CA ASP A 406 7.91 -19.49 -6.15
C ASP A 406 7.02 -18.23 -6.12
N ILE A 407 6.53 -17.80 -7.29
CA ILE A 407 5.52 -16.74 -7.43
C ILE A 407 4.25 -17.21 -6.74
N MET A 408 3.84 -16.51 -5.68
CA MET A 408 2.67 -16.85 -4.90
C MET A 408 1.39 -16.31 -5.54
N PHE A 409 0.36 -17.15 -5.65
CA PHE A 409 -1.00 -16.79 -6.03
C PHE A 409 -2.01 -17.69 -5.31
N PHE A 410 -3.30 -17.35 -5.38
CA PHE A 410 -4.35 -18.08 -4.66
C PHE A 410 -5.10 -19.04 -5.57
N LYS A 411 -5.17 -20.30 -5.18
CA LYS A 411 -5.99 -21.34 -5.82
C LYS A 411 -7.17 -21.67 -4.90
N ALA A 412 -8.37 -21.82 -5.45
CA ALA A 412 -9.54 -22.29 -4.70
C ALA A 412 -9.34 -23.75 -4.27
N ASN A 413 -9.84 -24.09 -3.09
CA ASN A 413 -9.87 -25.46 -2.58
C ASN A 413 -11.20 -26.12 -2.91
N GLY A 414 -11.17 -27.43 -3.16
CA GLY A 414 -12.37 -28.26 -3.30
C GLY A 414 -12.86 -28.78 -1.96
N LEU A 415 -13.44 -29.97 -1.97
CA LEU A 415 -13.75 -30.68 -0.74
C LEU A 415 -12.50 -31.37 -0.15
N PHE A 416 -12.41 -31.32 1.17
CA PHE A 416 -11.38 -31.97 1.98
C PHE A 416 -11.82 -33.31 2.58
N ASP A 417 -13.13 -33.60 2.52
CA ASP A 417 -13.77 -34.82 3.02
C ASP A 417 -14.88 -35.24 2.05
N ASN A 418 -14.85 -36.45 1.51
CA ASN A 418 -15.82 -36.86 0.49
C ASN A 418 -17.07 -37.54 1.06
N ARG A 419 -17.23 -37.62 2.40
CA ARG A 419 -18.46 -38.16 3.01
C ARG A 419 -19.68 -37.37 2.56
N TYR A 420 -20.75 -38.07 2.19
CA TYR A 420 -22.03 -37.48 1.79
C TYR A 420 -22.83 -36.98 3.00
N THR A 421 -22.35 -35.91 3.61
CA THR A 421 -22.98 -35.21 4.73
C THR A 421 -22.82 -33.70 4.57
N LEU A 422 -23.82 -32.93 5.02
CA LEU A 422 -23.76 -31.47 5.08
C LEU A 422 -23.22 -30.96 6.42
N GLU A 423 -23.04 -31.83 7.42
CA GLU A 423 -22.34 -31.52 8.67
C GLU A 423 -20.83 -31.59 8.46
N ARG A 424 -20.22 -30.44 8.15
CA ARG A 424 -18.82 -30.33 7.75
C ARG A 424 -18.20 -29.10 8.41
N SER A 425 -16.86 -29.07 8.48
CA SER A 425 -16.14 -27.88 8.94
C SER A 425 -16.42 -26.67 8.04
N ALA A 426 -16.40 -25.46 8.62
CA ALA A 426 -16.64 -24.18 7.94
C ALA A 426 -15.90 -24.01 6.60
N TYR A 427 -14.69 -24.55 6.50
CA TYR A 427 -13.79 -24.41 5.35
C TYR A 427 -13.97 -25.48 4.25
N ASN A 428 -14.93 -26.41 4.41
CA ASN A 428 -15.06 -27.62 3.60
C ASN A 428 -16.30 -27.61 2.68
N TYR A 429 -16.54 -26.48 2.00
CA TYR A 429 -17.65 -26.27 1.05
C TYR A 429 -17.19 -25.69 -0.29
N ALA A 430 -15.92 -25.92 -0.66
CA ALA A 430 -15.24 -25.26 -1.78
C ALA A 430 -15.24 -23.73 -1.70
N ASN A 431 -15.15 -23.20 -0.47
CA ASN A 431 -15.25 -21.79 -0.11
C ASN A 431 -13.95 -21.19 0.43
N THR A 432 -12.83 -21.91 0.40
CA THR A 432 -11.54 -21.41 0.88
C THR A 432 -10.47 -21.44 -0.20
N PHE A 433 -9.37 -20.71 0.04
CA PHE A 433 -8.24 -20.62 -0.87
C PHE A 433 -6.95 -21.07 -0.21
N SER A 434 -5.99 -21.53 -1.01
CA SER A 434 -4.64 -21.85 -0.55
C SER A 434 -3.60 -21.16 -1.42
N ALA A 435 -2.50 -20.76 -0.78
CA ALA A 435 -1.34 -20.23 -1.49
C ALA A 435 -0.70 -21.32 -2.33
N THR A 436 -0.56 -21.03 -3.61
CA THR A 436 0.08 -21.87 -4.62
C THR A 436 1.28 -21.12 -5.18
N TYR A 437 2.31 -21.87 -5.58
CA TYR A 437 3.59 -21.31 -5.98
C TYR A 437 4.02 -21.90 -7.32
N ASP A 438 4.52 -21.05 -8.21
CA ASP A 438 5.17 -21.49 -9.45
C ASP A 438 6.33 -20.58 -9.87
N ASP A 439 7.26 -21.15 -10.62
CA ASP A 439 8.35 -20.40 -11.23
C ASP A 439 7.87 -19.73 -12.52
N GLY A 440 8.39 -18.54 -12.82
CA GLY A 440 7.96 -17.86 -14.04
C GLY A 440 8.69 -16.57 -14.35
N ASN A 441 8.28 -15.98 -15.47
CA ASN A 441 8.68 -14.63 -15.85
C ASN A 441 7.54 -13.66 -15.55
N VAL A 442 7.89 -12.44 -15.14
CA VAL A 442 6.96 -11.34 -14.91
C VAL A 442 7.26 -10.21 -15.90
N SER A 443 6.21 -9.55 -16.38
CA SER A 443 6.33 -8.29 -17.12
C SER A 443 5.30 -7.31 -16.56
N ASP A 444 5.74 -6.11 -16.25
CA ASP A 444 4.88 -5.09 -15.64
C ASP A 444 5.02 -3.73 -16.30
N ILE A 445 3.91 -2.99 -16.31
CA ILE A 445 3.87 -1.58 -16.64
C ILE A 445 3.20 -0.89 -15.47
N LYS A 446 3.83 0.17 -14.97
CA LYS A 446 3.34 0.99 -13.88
C LYS A 446 3.28 2.44 -14.35
N GLY A 447 2.20 3.12 -14.01
CA GLY A 447 2.04 4.55 -14.25
C GLY A 447 1.37 5.18 -13.05
N SER A 448 1.91 6.28 -12.56
CA SER A 448 1.33 7.07 -11.48
C SER A 448 1.40 8.54 -11.87
N VAL A 449 0.31 9.27 -11.67
CA VAL A 449 0.17 10.69 -11.98
C VAL A 449 -0.47 11.40 -10.80
N GLN A 450 0.03 12.56 -10.44
CA GLN A 450 -0.59 13.50 -9.50
C GLN A 450 -0.66 14.88 -10.14
N TYR A 451 -1.83 15.50 -10.07
CA TYR A 451 -2.10 16.81 -10.62
C TYR A 451 -2.72 17.72 -9.56
N PHE A 452 -2.15 18.90 -9.41
CA PHE A 452 -2.53 19.96 -8.48
C PHE A 452 -3.05 21.17 -9.28
N PRO A 453 -4.24 21.08 -9.91
CA PRO A 453 -4.79 22.18 -10.72
C PRO A 453 -5.06 23.44 -9.90
N LEU A 454 -5.33 23.28 -8.60
CA LEU A 454 -5.65 24.35 -7.65
C LEU A 454 -5.03 23.99 -6.30
N GLU A 455 -4.77 24.99 -5.44
CA GLU A 455 -4.23 24.76 -4.08
C GLU A 455 -5.09 23.83 -3.21
N ASN A 456 -6.38 23.72 -3.55
CA ASN A 456 -7.36 22.98 -2.80
C ASN A 456 -7.92 21.75 -3.55
N LEU A 457 -7.33 21.39 -4.69
CA LEU A 457 -7.72 20.22 -5.48
C LEU A 457 -6.48 19.38 -5.79
N ILE A 458 -6.53 18.11 -5.39
CA ILE A 458 -5.54 17.09 -5.75
C ILE A 458 -6.25 16.04 -6.58
N VAL A 459 -5.69 15.69 -7.74
CA VAL A 459 -6.16 14.58 -8.58
C VAL A 459 -5.01 13.58 -8.71
N ASP A 460 -5.28 12.32 -8.44
CA ASP A 460 -4.31 11.22 -8.58
C ASP A 460 -4.83 10.16 -9.54
N ALA A 461 -3.94 9.51 -10.27
CA ALA A 461 -4.27 8.33 -11.06
C ALA A 461 -3.12 7.32 -11.01
N ASP A 462 -3.46 6.05 -10.86
CA ASP A 462 -2.51 4.95 -10.85
C ASP A 462 -2.98 3.85 -11.81
N VAL A 463 -2.04 3.25 -12.53
CA VAL A 463 -2.26 2.09 -13.39
C VAL A 463 -1.15 1.08 -13.21
N ARG A 464 -1.53 -0.20 -13.12
CA ARG A 464 -0.62 -1.33 -13.04
C ARG A 464 -1.12 -2.44 -13.94
N PHE A 465 -0.32 -2.75 -14.95
CA PHE A 465 -0.46 -3.95 -15.76
C PHE A 465 0.61 -4.96 -15.30
N THR A 466 0.24 -6.20 -15.04
CA THR A 466 1.20 -7.24 -14.64
C THR A 466 0.83 -8.57 -15.25
N LYS A 467 1.72 -9.10 -16.08
CA LYS A 467 1.56 -10.40 -16.75
C LYS A 467 2.58 -11.39 -16.23
N TYR A 468 2.10 -12.59 -15.93
CA TYR A 468 2.93 -13.72 -15.52
C TYR A 468 2.92 -14.79 -16.61
N ASN A 469 4.09 -15.36 -16.88
CA ASN A 469 4.24 -16.56 -17.69
C ASN A 469 4.85 -17.64 -16.80
N LEU A 470 4.01 -18.58 -16.38
CA LEU A 470 4.32 -19.61 -15.39
C LEU A 470 4.84 -20.87 -16.06
N LYS A 471 5.61 -21.67 -15.31
CA LYS A 471 6.27 -22.87 -15.84
C LYS A 471 5.37 -24.10 -15.85
N ASN A 472 4.60 -24.31 -14.78
CA ASN A 472 3.82 -25.52 -14.56
C ASN A 472 2.31 -25.26 -14.65
N TYR A 473 1.85 -24.07 -14.29
CA TYR A 473 0.45 -23.68 -14.42
C TYR A 473 0.20 -22.93 -15.74
N GLU A 474 -0.88 -23.29 -16.44
CA GLU A 474 -1.30 -22.57 -17.65
C GLU A 474 -1.80 -21.15 -17.31
N ASN A 475 -2.47 -21.00 -16.16
CA ASN A 475 -3.06 -19.75 -15.70
C ASN A 475 -2.57 -19.38 -14.30
N ILE A 476 -2.39 -18.08 -14.05
CA ILE A 476 -2.21 -17.55 -12.70
C ILE A 476 -3.58 -17.20 -12.09
N TYR A 477 -3.98 -17.93 -11.05
CA TYR A 477 -5.32 -17.79 -10.50
C TYR A 477 -5.49 -16.57 -9.61
N ASN A 478 -6.66 -15.93 -9.72
CA ASN A 478 -7.12 -14.81 -8.90
C ASN A 478 -6.20 -13.58 -8.91
N VAL A 479 -5.35 -13.44 -9.93
CA VAL A 479 -4.50 -12.25 -10.12
C VAL A 479 -5.03 -11.46 -11.33
N PRO A 480 -5.48 -10.21 -11.14
CA PRO A 480 -5.92 -9.37 -12.27
C PRO A 480 -4.72 -8.93 -13.10
N LEU A 481 -4.91 -8.91 -14.43
CA LEU A 481 -3.92 -8.43 -15.38
C LEU A 481 -3.72 -6.91 -15.29
N LEU A 482 -4.80 -6.17 -15.04
CA LEU A 482 -4.81 -4.71 -14.96
C LEU A 482 -5.55 -4.24 -13.71
N ASN A 483 -4.90 -3.37 -12.93
CA ASN A 483 -5.52 -2.58 -11.88
C ASN A 483 -5.32 -1.10 -12.21
N ALA A 484 -6.36 -0.29 -12.05
CA ALA A 484 -6.28 1.15 -12.21
C ALA A 484 -7.09 1.86 -11.12
N SER A 485 -6.70 3.07 -10.77
CA SER A 485 -7.47 3.91 -9.88
C SER A 485 -7.33 5.38 -10.26
N ILE A 486 -8.37 6.17 -10.00
CA ILE A 486 -8.36 7.62 -10.16
C ILE A 486 -8.99 8.23 -8.91
N GLY A 487 -8.28 9.13 -8.25
CA GLY A 487 -8.69 9.83 -7.05
C GLY A 487 -8.81 11.33 -7.28
N ALA A 488 -9.69 11.97 -6.52
CA ALA A 488 -9.70 13.41 -6.37
C ALA A 488 -10.05 13.80 -4.93
N LYS A 489 -9.35 14.80 -4.39
CA LYS A 489 -9.64 15.42 -3.10
C LYS A 489 -9.81 16.91 -3.29
N TYR A 490 -10.98 17.44 -2.93
CA TYR A 490 -11.30 18.84 -3.07
C TYR A 490 -11.70 19.46 -1.75
N THR A 491 -11.17 20.65 -1.45
CA THR A 491 -11.45 21.38 -0.22
C THR A 491 -12.03 22.75 -0.54
N MET A 492 -13.26 23.04 -0.13
CA MET A 492 -13.95 24.30 -0.46
C MET A 492 -14.53 24.97 0.81
N LEU A 493 -15.10 26.18 0.67
CA LEU A 493 -15.71 26.96 1.75
C LEU A 493 -14.73 27.21 2.90
N ASP A 494 -13.56 27.78 2.60
CA ASP A 494 -12.49 28.04 3.60
C ASP A 494 -12.11 26.79 4.41
N LYS A 495 -11.99 25.64 3.73
CA LYS A 495 -11.68 24.32 4.31
C LYS A 495 -12.76 23.73 5.21
N LYS A 496 -14.00 24.21 5.09
CA LYS A 496 -15.17 23.63 5.78
C LYS A 496 -15.78 22.44 5.05
N LEU A 497 -15.68 22.38 3.73
CA LEU A 497 -16.22 21.27 2.94
C LEU A 497 -15.07 20.47 2.33
N LEU A 498 -14.94 19.22 2.75
CA LEU A 498 -13.96 18.26 2.26
C LEU A 498 -14.71 17.24 1.40
N LEU A 499 -14.32 17.10 0.14
CA LEU A 499 -14.89 16.15 -0.81
C LEU A 499 -13.81 15.19 -1.29
N GLY A 500 -14.14 13.92 -1.35
CA GLY A 500 -13.29 12.86 -1.88
C GLY A 500 -14.02 12.05 -2.95
N PHE A 501 -13.26 11.64 -3.95
CA PHE A 501 -13.68 10.75 -5.02
C PHE A 501 -12.58 9.70 -5.23
N LYS A 502 -12.97 8.45 -5.41
CA LYS A 502 -12.07 7.37 -5.82
C LYS A 502 -12.80 6.40 -6.75
N GLY A 503 -12.38 6.37 -8.00
CA GLY A 503 -12.72 5.32 -8.95
C GLY A 503 -11.65 4.22 -8.92
N ILE A 504 -12.07 2.97 -8.92
CA ILE A 504 -11.20 1.79 -8.93
C ILE A 504 -11.65 0.89 -10.07
N PHE A 505 -10.70 0.31 -10.80
CA PHE A 505 -10.95 -0.65 -11.85
C PHE A 505 -9.99 -1.84 -11.71
N ALA A 506 -10.52 -3.05 -11.87
CA ALA A 506 -9.71 -4.25 -12.02
C ALA A 506 -10.25 -5.08 -13.19
N SER A 507 -9.35 -5.62 -14.02
CA SER A 507 -9.73 -6.55 -15.07
C SER A 507 -10.25 -7.87 -14.51
N ASP A 508 -10.88 -8.65 -15.37
CA ASP A 508 -11.23 -10.03 -15.07
C ASP A 508 -10.02 -10.86 -14.61
N ARG A 509 -10.30 -11.94 -13.88
CA ARG A 509 -9.31 -12.86 -13.31
C ARG A 509 -9.67 -14.29 -13.69
N THR A 510 -8.72 -15.05 -14.21
CA THR A 510 -8.88 -16.50 -14.30
C THR A 510 -8.85 -17.09 -12.90
N THR A 511 -9.66 -18.10 -12.63
CA THR A 511 -9.71 -18.82 -11.36
C THR A 511 -10.00 -20.28 -11.62
N ASN A 512 -9.74 -21.13 -10.63
CA ASN A 512 -10.28 -22.48 -10.62
C ASN A 512 -11.57 -22.52 -9.77
N SER A 513 -12.45 -23.46 -10.07
CA SER A 513 -13.67 -23.70 -9.31
C SER A 513 -14.02 -25.18 -9.26
N PHE A 514 -14.99 -25.54 -8.42
CA PHE A 514 -15.38 -26.92 -8.22
C PHE A 514 -16.87 -27.14 -8.45
N ALA A 515 -17.21 -28.24 -9.11
CA ALA A 515 -18.54 -28.82 -9.11
C ALA A 515 -18.55 -30.00 -8.13
N ILE A 516 -19.60 -30.10 -7.31
CA ILE A 516 -19.74 -31.13 -6.29
C ILE A 516 -21.00 -31.94 -6.57
N GLU A 517 -20.85 -33.25 -6.71
CA GLU A 517 -21.95 -34.16 -7.02
C GLU A 517 -21.92 -35.40 -6.13
N GLY A 518 -23.09 -35.93 -5.79
CA GLY A 518 -23.23 -37.21 -5.09
C GLY A 518 -23.11 -38.38 -6.06
N VAL A 519 -22.15 -39.26 -5.86
CA VAL A 519 -21.89 -40.42 -6.74
C VAL A 519 -21.69 -41.70 -5.93
N GLY A 520 -21.97 -42.85 -6.57
CA GLY A 520 -21.66 -44.18 -6.03
C GLY A 520 -22.68 -44.77 -5.05
N SER A 521 -22.34 -45.96 -4.54
CA SER A 521 -23.07 -46.69 -3.49
C SER A 521 -22.05 -47.38 -2.55
N PRO A 522 -21.88 -46.95 -1.29
CA PRO A 522 -22.60 -45.84 -0.64
C PRO A 522 -22.29 -44.49 -1.31
N MET A 523 -23.24 -43.56 -1.20
CA MET A 523 -23.12 -42.25 -1.82
C MET A 523 -21.99 -41.43 -1.18
N MET A 524 -21.16 -40.82 -2.01
CA MET A 524 -20.01 -39.98 -1.64
C MET A 524 -20.03 -38.71 -2.49
N PHE A 525 -19.51 -37.60 -1.98
CA PHE A 525 -19.30 -36.42 -2.80
C PHE A 525 -18.05 -36.59 -3.68
N GLN A 526 -18.20 -36.31 -4.96
CA GLN A 526 -17.11 -36.12 -5.92
C GLN A 526 -16.94 -34.63 -6.18
N SER A 527 -15.73 -34.13 -5.99
CA SER A 527 -15.35 -32.74 -6.24
C SER A 527 -14.53 -32.67 -7.54
N THR A 528 -15.12 -32.11 -8.59
CA THR A 528 -14.49 -32.00 -9.92
C THR A 528 -14.01 -30.57 -10.14
N GLU A 529 -12.72 -30.40 -10.42
CA GLU A 529 -12.11 -29.09 -10.64
C GLU A 529 -12.29 -28.62 -12.09
N ASN A 530 -12.75 -27.38 -12.27
CA ASN A 530 -12.60 -26.61 -13.50
C ASN A 530 -11.42 -25.65 -13.34
N THR A 531 -10.37 -25.82 -14.14
CA THR A 531 -9.13 -25.03 -14.09
C THR A 531 -9.16 -23.75 -14.91
N ASN A 532 -10.28 -23.43 -15.57
CA ASN A 532 -10.41 -22.26 -16.44
C ASN A 532 -11.77 -21.56 -16.25
N ASP A 533 -12.13 -21.27 -15.00
CA ASP A 533 -13.26 -20.43 -14.65
C ASP A 533 -12.82 -18.95 -14.56
N LYS A 534 -13.76 -18.04 -14.39
CA LYS A 534 -13.52 -16.60 -14.45
C LYS A 534 -14.26 -15.86 -13.35
N VAL A 535 -13.54 -14.98 -12.67
CA VAL A 535 -14.13 -13.92 -11.83
C VAL A 535 -14.16 -12.65 -12.67
N GLY A 536 -15.35 -12.08 -12.85
CA GLY A 536 -15.53 -10.83 -13.57
C GLY A 536 -14.77 -9.68 -12.91
N GLY A 537 -14.17 -8.83 -13.73
CA GLY A 537 -13.58 -7.58 -13.35
C GLY A 537 -14.66 -6.61 -12.89
N TYR A 538 -14.22 -5.48 -12.34
CA TYR A 538 -15.12 -4.51 -11.76
C TYR A 538 -14.62 -3.10 -11.96
N ALA A 539 -15.59 -2.19 -11.98
CA ALA A 539 -15.39 -0.78 -11.73
C ALA A 539 -16.19 -0.43 -10.47
N ASP A 540 -15.55 0.27 -9.54
CA ASP A 540 -16.13 0.73 -8.28
C ASP A 540 -15.93 2.25 -8.17
N LEU A 541 -16.97 2.94 -7.68
CA LEU A 541 -16.97 4.36 -7.43
C LEU A 541 -17.26 4.63 -5.96
N ASN A 542 -16.32 5.30 -5.29
CA ASN A 542 -16.42 5.72 -3.90
C ASN A 542 -16.39 7.25 -3.80
N LEU A 543 -17.26 7.81 -2.95
CA LEU A 543 -17.35 9.23 -2.65
C LEU A 543 -17.28 9.45 -1.14
N SER A 544 -16.68 10.55 -0.72
CA SER A 544 -16.72 11.03 0.66
C SER A 544 -17.03 12.51 0.71
N ALA A 545 -17.76 12.93 1.73
CA ALA A 545 -18.03 14.33 2.02
C ALA A 545 -17.96 14.54 3.54
N GLU A 546 -17.21 15.54 3.99
CA GLU A 546 -17.21 16.01 5.38
C GLU A 546 -17.49 17.52 5.37
N TYR A 547 -18.46 17.97 6.16
CA TYR A 547 -18.79 19.37 6.33
C TYR A 547 -18.60 19.80 7.79
N LYS A 548 -17.69 20.74 8.00
CA LYS A 548 -17.39 21.37 9.30
C LYS A 548 -18.46 22.43 9.60
N ILE A 549 -19.46 22.04 10.38
CA ILE A 549 -20.52 22.94 10.85
C ILE A 549 -19.95 23.95 11.83
N HIS A 550 -19.02 23.51 12.68
CA HIS A 550 -18.32 24.34 13.67
C HIS A 550 -16.85 23.88 13.78
N LYS A 551 -16.00 24.67 14.45
CA LYS A 551 -14.56 24.39 14.60
C LYS A 551 -14.22 23.00 15.17
N ASN A 552 -15.14 22.40 15.92
CA ASN A 552 -14.95 21.12 16.64
C ASN A 552 -15.99 20.07 16.23
N PHE A 553 -16.87 20.37 15.26
CA PHE A 553 -17.98 19.50 14.92
C PHE A 553 -18.18 19.44 13.40
N SER A 554 -18.07 18.23 12.86
CA SER A 554 -18.31 17.92 11.46
C SER A 554 -19.41 16.86 11.34
N ILE A 555 -20.15 16.92 10.25
CA ILE A 555 -20.93 15.79 9.75
C ILE A 555 -20.22 15.21 8.54
N PHE A 556 -20.34 13.90 8.33
CA PHE A 556 -19.75 13.25 7.17
C PHE A 556 -20.70 12.23 6.54
N ALA A 557 -20.48 11.97 5.25
CA ALA A 557 -21.12 10.93 4.49
C ALA A 557 -20.09 10.20 3.63
N LEU A 558 -20.16 8.87 3.61
CA LEU A 558 -19.36 7.98 2.80
C LEU A 558 -20.29 7.17 1.90
N GLY A 559 -20.02 7.19 0.60
CA GLY A 559 -20.66 6.34 -0.39
C GLY A 559 -19.63 5.38 -0.97
N ASN A 560 -19.83 4.06 -0.82
CA ASN A 560 -18.94 3.06 -1.39
C ASN A 560 -19.67 2.18 -2.42
N ASN A 561 -18.98 1.71 -3.45
CA ASN A 561 -19.55 0.91 -4.54
C ASN A 561 -20.84 1.54 -5.13
N LEU A 562 -20.79 2.84 -5.47
CA LEU A 562 -21.98 3.59 -5.87
C LEU A 562 -22.56 3.21 -7.24
N PHE A 563 -21.82 2.43 -8.04
CA PHE A 563 -22.38 1.78 -9.23
C PHE A 563 -23.29 0.60 -8.89
N ASN A 564 -23.39 0.23 -7.61
CA ASN A 564 -24.21 -0.86 -7.10
C ASN A 564 -23.92 -2.19 -7.83
N SER A 565 -22.65 -2.43 -8.15
CA SER A 565 -22.23 -3.65 -8.84
C SER A 565 -21.97 -4.74 -7.80
N ASN A 566 -22.69 -5.86 -7.91
CA ASN A 566 -22.52 -7.03 -7.03
C ASN A 566 -21.42 -7.96 -7.58
N TYR A 567 -20.24 -7.39 -7.87
CA TYR A 567 -19.12 -8.15 -8.39
C TYR A 567 -18.55 -9.11 -7.33
N GLN A 568 -17.68 -10.01 -7.78
CA GLN A 568 -17.04 -11.00 -6.91
C GLN A 568 -15.56 -10.66 -6.73
N MET A 569 -15.09 -10.64 -5.48
CA MET A 569 -13.64 -10.49 -5.21
C MET A 569 -12.89 -11.78 -5.51
N TYR A 570 -13.51 -12.90 -5.10
CA TYR A 570 -13.13 -14.26 -5.42
C TYR A 570 -14.39 -15.03 -5.79
N LYS A 571 -14.25 -16.18 -6.48
CA LYS A 571 -15.41 -17.01 -6.84
C LYS A 571 -16.25 -17.32 -5.59
N GLY A 572 -17.54 -17.04 -5.66
CA GLY A 572 -18.48 -17.23 -4.57
C GLY A 572 -18.56 -16.07 -3.57
N TYR A 573 -17.59 -15.15 -3.54
CA TYR A 573 -17.51 -14.03 -2.59
C TYR A 573 -17.97 -12.71 -3.25
N LYS A 574 -19.28 -12.47 -3.22
CA LYS A 574 -19.89 -11.22 -3.69
C LYS A 574 -19.61 -10.08 -2.72
N VAL A 575 -19.35 -8.88 -3.24
CA VAL A 575 -19.26 -7.66 -2.42
C VAL A 575 -20.63 -7.10 -2.09
N LEU A 576 -20.69 -6.25 -1.05
CA LEU A 576 -21.85 -5.39 -0.79
C LEU A 576 -22.06 -4.45 -1.98
N GLY A 577 -23.32 -4.24 -2.38
CA GLY A 577 -23.71 -3.24 -3.37
C GLY A 577 -23.47 -1.81 -2.89
N ALA A 578 -24.28 -0.84 -3.35
CA ALA A 578 -24.13 0.56 -2.97
C ALA A 578 -24.27 0.74 -1.45
N GLN A 579 -23.18 1.14 -0.80
CA GLN A 579 -23.10 1.36 0.64
C GLN A 579 -23.13 2.85 0.94
N ILE A 580 -24.05 3.29 1.78
CA ILE A 580 -24.15 4.66 2.26
C ILE A 580 -24.01 4.65 3.78
N LEU A 581 -23.06 5.43 4.30
CA LEU A 581 -22.83 5.61 5.73
C LEU A 581 -22.77 7.11 6.03
N GLY A 582 -23.52 7.55 7.03
CA GLY A 582 -23.50 8.92 7.52
C GLY A 582 -23.12 8.96 8.99
N GLY A 583 -22.50 10.05 9.43
CA GLY A 583 -22.02 10.15 10.80
C GLY A 583 -21.64 11.55 11.24
N VAL A 584 -21.17 11.61 12.48
CA VAL A 584 -20.67 12.82 13.14
C VAL A 584 -19.22 12.61 13.54
N LYS A 585 -18.45 13.69 13.52
CA LYS A 585 -17.06 13.73 13.95
C LYS A 585 -16.86 14.94 14.86
N ILE A 586 -16.31 14.68 16.03
CA ILE A 586 -15.97 15.68 17.04
C ILE A 586 -14.45 15.77 17.09
N THR A 587 -13.92 16.98 16.97
CA THR A 587 -12.48 17.24 17.02
C THR A 587 -12.17 18.17 18.19
N PHE A 588 -11.09 17.93 18.95
CA PHE A 588 -10.81 18.68 20.18
C PHE A 588 -9.33 18.88 20.51
#